data_AF-A0A920KRF3-F1
#
_entry.id   AF-A0A920KRF3-F1
#
_cell.length_a   1.000
_cell.length_b   1.000
_cell.length_c   1.000
_cell.angle_alpha   90.00
_cell.angle_beta   90.00
_cell.angle_gamma   90.00
#
_symmetry.space_group_name_H-M   'P 1'
#
loop_
_entity.id
_entity.type
_entity.pdbx_description
1 polymer ?
#
loop_
_entity_poly.entity_id
_entity_poly.type
_entity_poly.pdbx_seq_one_letter_code
_entity_poly.pdbx_strand_id
1 'polypeptide(L)'
;MPVVPLFETLSDLDNASPVIDALLTDPAYRARIDKKLMVMIGYSDSAKDAGMLAAGWAQYRAQEALLATCRAHGVALTLFHGRGGTIGRGGAPAHQALLSQPPGSLAQGLRVTEQGEMIRTKLGMTPLAVNTLGQYASAILQANLVPPRSPRRYGEK
;
A
#
# COMPACT_ATOMS: atom_id res chain seq x y z
N MET A 1 1.04 21.68 -1.28
CA MET A 1 0.25 20.60 -0.65
C MET A 1 0.31 19.35 -1.52
N PRO A 2 0.71 18.18 -0.97
CA PRO A 2 0.66 16.90 -1.66
C PRO A 2 -0.79 16.53 -2.02
N VAL A 3 -1.02 16.09 -3.26
CA VAL A 3 -2.31 15.54 -3.71
C VAL A 3 -2.14 14.03 -3.81
N VAL A 4 -3.11 13.28 -3.29
CA VAL A 4 -3.04 11.82 -3.18
C VAL A 4 -4.21 11.20 -3.93
N PRO A 5 -4.00 10.62 -5.12
CA PRO A 5 -5.04 9.87 -5.82
C PRO A 5 -5.47 8.67 -4.98
N LEU A 6 -6.78 8.44 -4.88
CA LEU A 6 -7.38 7.26 -4.27
C LEU A 6 -7.97 6.39 -5.37
N PHE A 7 -7.49 5.15 -5.47
CA PHE A 7 -8.06 4.13 -6.34
C PHE A 7 -8.85 3.15 -5.49
N GLU A 8 -10.18 3.13 -5.64
CA GLU A 8 -11.09 2.43 -4.72
C GLU A 8 -12.05 1.43 -5.37
N THR A 9 -12.22 1.44 -6.69
CA THR A 9 -12.96 0.39 -7.43
C THR A 9 -12.00 -0.59 -8.12
N LEU A 10 -12.51 -1.73 -8.60
CA LEU A 10 -11.70 -2.68 -9.36
C LEU A 10 -11.14 -2.03 -10.64
N SER A 11 -11.99 -1.30 -11.37
CA SER A 11 -11.60 -0.58 -12.59
C SER A 11 -10.53 0.46 -12.30
N ASP A 12 -10.65 1.19 -11.20
CA ASP A 12 -9.65 2.19 -10.80
C ASP A 12 -8.30 1.56 -10.47
N LEU A 13 -8.30 0.42 -9.77
CA LEU A 13 -7.08 -0.31 -9.43
C LEU A 13 -6.37 -0.84 -10.68
N ASP A 14 -7.13 -1.36 -11.64
CA ASP A 14 -6.57 -1.84 -12.91
C ASP A 14 -6.02 -0.70 -13.78
N ASN A 15 -6.56 0.51 -13.65
CA ASN A 15 -6.12 1.72 -14.36
C ASN A 15 -5.14 2.60 -13.56
N ALA A 16 -4.80 2.23 -12.32
CA ALA A 16 -3.99 3.06 -11.44
C ALA A 16 -2.60 3.36 -12.03
N SER A 17 -1.93 2.33 -12.57
CA SER A 17 -0.60 2.50 -13.16
C SER A 17 -0.61 3.36 -14.42
N PRO A 18 -1.47 3.14 -15.43
CA PRO A 18 -1.59 4.05 -16.58
C PRO A 18 -1.89 5.51 -16.21
N VAL A 19 -2.77 5.73 -15.21
CA VAL A 19 -3.10 7.09 -14.75
C VAL A 19 -1.88 7.77 -14.12
N ILE A 20 -1.15 7.06 -13.25
CA ILE A 20 0.07 7.61 -12.65
C ILE A 20 1.17 7.82 -13.69
N ASP A 21 1.32 6.91 -14.66
CA ASP A 21 2.29 7.07 -15.75
C ASP A 21 2.04 8.32 -16.59
N ALA A 22 0.76 8.59 -16.92
CA ALA A 22 0.36 9.81 -17.62
C ALA A 22 0.71 11.08 -16.81
N LEU A 23 0.42 11.08 -15.50
CA LEU A 23 0.79 12.20 -14.61
C LEU A 23 2.32 12.39 -14.52
N LEU A 24 3.07 11.30 -14.44
CA LEU A 24 4.54 11.35 -14.34
C LEU A 24 5.21 11.66 -15.68
N THR A 25 4.49 11.58 -16.79
CA THR A 25 4.98 12.03 -18.11
C THR A 25 4.89 13.55 -18.27
N ASP A 26 3.97 14.22 -17.56
CA ASP A 26 3.84 15.68 -17.57
C ASP A 26 5.01 16.36 -16.81
N PRO A 27 5.88 17.14 -17.50
CA PRO A 27 6.99 17.84 -16.87
C PRO A 27 6.57 18.82 -15.76
N ALA A 28 5.42 19.49 -15.92
CA ALA A 28 4.92 20.44 -14.93
C ALA A 28 4.50 19.73 -13.64
N TYR A 29 3.85 18.56 -13.76
CA TYR A 29 3.51 17.73 -12.62
C TYR A 29 4.76 17.20 -11.93
N ARG A 30 5.74 16.66 -12.68
CA ARG A 30 7.01 16.17 -12.12
C ARG A 30 7.76 17.24 -11.33
N ALA A 31 7.82 18.46 -11.86
CA ALA A 31 8.49 19.58 -11.20
C ALA A 31 7.81 19.93 -9.87
N ARG A 32 6.48 19.79 -9.78
CA ARG A 32 5.69 20.12 -8.58
C ARG A 32 5.85 19.11 -7.44
N ILE A 33 6.09 17.83 -7.74
CA ILE A 33 6.07 16.77 -6.73
C ILE A 33 7.44 16.45 -6.09
N ASP A 34 8.53 17.10 -6.53
CA ASP A 34 9.89 16.85 -6.02
C ASP A 34 10.25 15.35 -5.98
N LYS A 35 9.89 14.63 -7.06
CA LYS A 35 10.09 13.17 -7.20
C LYS A 35 9.49 12.33 -6.05
N LYS A 36 8.49 12.82 -5.33
CA LYS A 36 7.78 12.09 -4.27
C LYS A 36 6.30 12.04 -4.59
N LEU A 37 5.77 10.84 -4.72
CA LEU A 37 4.35 10.60 -4.97
C LEU A 37 3.77 9.74 -3.85
N MET A 38 2.53 10.06 -3.47
CA MET A 38 1.74 9.21 -2.60
C MET A 38 0.48 8.80 -3.33
N VAL A 39 0.15 7.51 -3.25
CA VAL A 39 -1.07 6.94 -3.82
C VAL A 39 -1.81 6.19 -2.72
N MET A 40 -3.12 6.41 -2.61
CA MET A 40 -3.97 5.72 -1.64
C MET A 40 -4.69 4.54 -2.28
N ILE A 41 -4.71 3.42 -1.56
CA ILE A 41 -5.38 2.18 -1.97
C ILE A 41 -6.63 1.99 -1.12
N GLY A 42 -7.80 1.95 -1.76
CA GLY A 42 -9.10 1.76 -1.11
C GLY A 42 -9.45 0.28 -0.95
N TYR A 43 -9.35 -0.26 0.27
CA TYR A 43 -9.58 -1.69 0.53
C TYR A 43 -11.05 -2.08 0.68
N SER A 44 -11.79 -1.38 1.56
CA SER A 44 -13.19 -1.73 1.83
C SER A 44 -14.09 -1.52 0.62
N ASP A 45 -13.89 -0.43 -0.11
CA ASP A 45 -14.79 -0.08 -1.21
C ASP A 45 -14.55 -0.98 -2.44
N SER A 46 -13.28 -1.35 -2.74
CA SER A 46 -13.00 -2.33 -3.80
C SER A 46 -13.52 -3.72 -3.45
N ALA A 47 -13.53 -4.11 -2.17
CA ALA A 47 -14.12 -5.36 -1.72
C ALA A 47 -15.66 -5.36 -1.81
N LYS A 48 -16.32 -4.21 -1.62
CA LYS A 48 -17.77 -4.08 -1.85
C LYS A 48 -18.12 -4.16 -3.34
N ASP A 49 -17.24 -3.64 -4.19
CA ASP A 49 -17.39 -3.59 -5.65
C ASP A 49 -17.25 -4.98 -6.29
N ALA A 50 -16.14 -5.69 -6.02
CA ALA A 50 -15.77 -6.92 -6.74
C ALA A 50 -15.67 -8.18 -5.86
N GLY A 51 -15.92 -8.06 -4.55
CA GLY A 51 -15.70 -9.13 -3.58
C GLY A 51 -14.24 -9.22 -3.11
N MET A 52 -14.04 -9.79 -1.92
CA MET A 52 -12.75 -9.73 -1.21
C MET A 52 -11.58 -10.37 -1.96
N LEU A 53 -11.79 -11.49 -2.64
CA LEU A 53 -10.71 -12.21 -3.33
C LEU A 53 -10.21 -11.43 -4.56
N ALA A 54 -11.14 -11.00 -5.41
CA ALA A 54 -10.82 -10.22 -6.60
C ALA A 54 -10.18 -8.87 -6.23
N ALA A 55 -10.74 -8.19 -5.23
CA ALA A 55 -10.19 -6.93 -4.72
C ALA A 55 -8.78 -7.11 -4.15
N GLY A 56 -8.55 -8.15 -3.33
CA GLY A 56 -7.23 -8.43 -2.78
C GLY A 56 -6.17 -8.68 -3.85
N TRP A 57 -6.52 -9.44 -4.90
CA TRP A 57 -5.62 -9.66 -6.03
C TRP A 57 -5.37 -8.39 -6.86
N ALA A 58 -6.42 -7.63 -7.16
CA ALA A 58 -6.30 -6.37 -7.88
C ALA A 58 -5.42 -5.36 -7.14
N GLN A 59 -5.59 -5.23 -5.82
CA GLN A 59 -4.75 -4.39 -4.96
C GLN A 59 -3.28 -4.81 -5.02
N TYR A 60 -2.99 -6.11 -5.01
CA TYR A 60 -1.62 -6.61 -5.11
C TYR A 60 -0.98 -6.23 -6.44
N ARG A 61 -1.66 -6.53 -7.56
CA ARG A 61 -1.17 -6.19 -8.91
C ARG A 61 -1.01 -4.69 -9.12
N ALA A 62 -1.97 -3.89 -8.65
CA ALA A 62 -1.93 -2.44 -8.78
C ALA A 62 -0.71 -1.85 -8.05
N GLN A 63 -0.43 -2.32 -6.83
CA GLN A 63 0.75 -1.91 -6.08
C GLN A 63 2.06 -2.30 -6.78
N GLU A 64 2.18 -3.53 -7.32
CA GLU A 64 3.35 -3.94 -8.11
C GLU A 64 3.56 -3.04 -9.33
N ALA A 65 2.49 -2.76 -10.08
CA ALA A 65 2.54 -1.92 -11.28
C ALA A 65 2.91 -0.47 -10.93
N LEU A 66 2.30 0.12 -9.90
CA LEU A 66 2.61 1.47 -9.42
C LEU A 66 4.07 1.60 -8.97
N LEU A 67 4.59 0.61 -8.25
CA LEU A 67 6.00 0.56 -7.84
C LEU A 67 6.93 0.51 -9.06
N ALA A 68 6.60 -0.30 -10.07
CA ALA A 68 7.38 -0.39 -11.30
C ALA A 68 7.36 0.94 -12.08
N THR A 69 6.19 1.55 -12.25
CA THR A 69 6.00 2.83 -12.93
C THR A 69 6.77 3.95 -12.24
N CYS A 70 6.62 4.10 -10.92
CA CYS A 70 7.33 5.14 -10.18
C CYS A 70 8.85 4.93 -10.23
N ARG A 71 9.35 3.68 -10.18
CA ARG A 71 10.77 3.39 -10.39
C ARG A 71 11.25 3.81 -11.78
N ALA A 72 10.50 3.53 -12.84
CA ALA A 72 10.85 3.91 -14.21
C ALA A 72 10.99 5.44 -14.37
N HIS A 73 10.18 6.21 -13.63
CA HIS A 73 10.24 7.68 -13.62
C HIS A 73 11.21 8.29 -12.60
N GLY A 74 11.89 7.46 -11.80
CA GLY A 74 12.78 7.91 -10.72
C GLY A 74 12.04 8.65 -9.60
N VAL A 75 10.81 8.22 -9.29
CA VAL A 75 9.93 8.80 -8.28
C VAL A 75 9.81 7.86 -7.08
N ALA A 76 9.97 8.40 -5.88
CA ALA A 76 9.75 7.71 -4.62
C ALA A 76 8.24 7.59 -4.35
N LEU A 77 7.72 6.37 -4.34
CA LEU A 77 6.31 6.08 -4.08
C LEU A 77 6.07 5.72 -2.61
N THR A 78 5.15 6.43 -1.96
CA THR A 78 4.55 6.02 -0.68
C THR A 78 3.14 5.48 -0.94
N LEU A 79 2.89 4.24 -0.53
CA LEU A 79 1.54 3.68 -0.54
C LEU A 79 0.81 4.06 0.75
N PHE A 80 -0.37 4.67 0.60
CA PHE A 80 -1.25 5.00 1.71
C PHE A 80 -2.37 3.96 1.79
N HIS A 81 -2.31 3.12 2.81
CA HIS A 81 -3.29 2.05 3.02
C HIS A 81 -4.56 2.59 3.68
N GLY A 82 -5.67 2.56 2.95
CA GLY A 82 -6.98 2.96 3.44
C GLY A 82 -7.60 1.98 4.43
N ARG A 83 -8.85 2.28 4.82
CA ARG A 83 -9.58 1.51 5.83
C ARG A 83 -9.96 0.11 5.34
N GLY A 84 -9.93 -0.85 6.26
CA GLY A 84 -10.62 -2.13 6.12
C GLY A 84 -9.88 -3.25 5.42
N GLY A 85 -8.62 -3.04 5.01
CA GLY A 85 -7.71 -4.13 4.68
C GLY A 85 -7.28 -4.92 5.92
N THR A 86 -6.62 -6.06 5.70
CA THR A 86 -6.01 -6.88 6.77
C THR A 86 -5.09 -6.07 7.69
N ILE A 87 -4.42 -5.05 7.13
CA ILE A 87 -3.54 -4.10 7.85
C ILE A 87 -4.32 -3.25 8.87
N GLY A 88 -5.52 -2.78 8.53
CA GLY A 88 -6.30 -1.85 9.35
C GLY A 88 -7.25 -2.50 10.36
N ARG A 89 -7.75 -3.71 10.05
CA ARG A 89 -8.79 -4.41 10.85
C ARG A 89 -8.26 -5.48 11.80
N GLY A 90 -6.97 -5.79 11.78
CA GLY A 90 -6.40 -6.81 12.66
C GLY A 90 -6.88 -8.24 12.34
N GLY A 91 -7.23 -8.52 11.07
CA GLY A 91 -7.62 -9.88 10.64
C GLY A 91 -6.45 -10.86 10.67
N ALA A 92 -5.38 -10.55 9.95
CA ALA A 92 -4.06 -11.10 10.21
C ALA A 92 -3.32 -10.13 11.16
N PRO A 93 -2.38 -10.61 12.00
CA PRO A 93 -1.48 -9.72 12.73
C PRO A 93 -0.92 -8.67 11.76
N ALA A 94 -1.02 -7.39 12.11
CA ALA A 94 -0.70 -6.30 11.18
C ALA A 94 0.73 -6.42 10.62
N HIS A 95 1.63 -7.01 11.42
CA HIS A 95 2.97 -7.43 11.00
C HIS A 95 2.96 -8.36 9.76
N GLN A 96 2.20 -9.46 9.80
CA GLN A 96 2.09 -10.39 8.66
C GLN A 96 1.45 -9.74 7.44
N ALA A 97 0.44 -8.89 7.64
CA ALA A 97 -0.22 -8.18 6.55
C ALA A 97 0.72 -7.19 5.83
N LEU A 98 1.65 -6.58 6.57
CA LEU A 98 2.70 -5.73 6.01
C LEU A 98 3.75 -6.56 5.25
N LEU A 99 4.16 -7.71 5.80
CA LEU A 99 5.10 -8.62 5.14
C LEU A 99 4.53 -9.28 3.87
N SER A 100 3.21 -9.36 3.73
CA SER A 100 2.57 -9.94 2.54
C SER A 100 2.39 -8.94 1.39
N GLN A 101 2.74 -7.67 1.57
CA GLN A 101 2.65 -6.68 0.50
C GLN A 101 3.71 -6.94 -0.59
N PRO A 102 3.53 -6.41 -1.81
CA PRO A 102 4.53 -6.52 -2.87
C PRO A 102 5.94 -6.05 -2.43
N PRO A 103 7.02 -6.68 -2.92
CA PRO A 103 8.38 -6.24 -2.64
C PRO A 103 8.61 -4.75 -2.96
N GLY A 104 9.18 -4.01 -2.01
CA GLY A 104 9.45 -2.58 -2.14
C GLY A 104 8.28 -1.66 -1.79
N SER A 105 7.09 -2.20 -1.46
CA SER A 105 5.92 -1.41 -1.03
C SER A 105 6.18 -0.55 0.21
N LEU A 106 7.09 -0.96 1.11
CA LEU A 106 7.44 -0.26 2.34
C LEU A 106 8.79 0.48 2.25
N ALA A 107 9.37 0.61 1.06
CA ALA A 107 10.68 1.26 0.87
C ALA A 107 10.66 2.75 1.26
N GLN A 108 9.50 3.41 1.15
CA GLN A 108 9.30 4.80 1.56
C GLN A 108 8.55 4.94 2.89
N GLY A 109 8.51 3.87 3.68
CA GLY A 109 7.85 3.82 4.98
C GLY A 109 6.40 3.34 4.90
N LEU A 110 5.73 3.38 6.06
CA LEU A 110 4.34 2.96 6.24
C LEU A 110 3.44 4.18 6.44
N ARG A 111 2.38 4.26 5.64
CA ARG A 111 1.25 5.14 5.91
C ARG A 111 -0.04 4.33 5.88
N VAL A 112 -0.76 4.32 6.99
CA VAL A 112 -1.98 3.52 7.16
C VAL A 112 -3.05 4.31 7.90
N THR A 113 -4.30 4.12 7.50
CA THR A 113 -5.45 4.63 8.25
C THR A 113 -5.76 3.71 9.43
N GLU A 114 -5.54 4.19 10.65
CA GLU A 114 -6.04 3.52 11.85
C GLU A 114 -7.53 3.78 12.02
N GLN A 115 -8.29 2.69 12.16
CA GLN A 115 -9.72 2.77 12.37
C GLN A 115 -10.04 3.30 13.77
N GLY A 116 -11.03 4.19 13.88
CA GLY A 116 -11.44 4.79 15.15
C GLY A 116 -11.80 3.74 16.20
N GLU A 117 -12.50 2.69 15.79
CA GLU A 117 -12.86 1.54 16.64
C GLU A 117 -11.64 0.74 17.16
N MET A 118 -10.49 0.83 16.47
CA MET A 118 -9.26 0.12 16.82
C MET A 118 -8.29 0.97 17.68
N ILE A 119 -8.52 2.28 17.82
CA ILE A 119 -7.60 3.17 18.54
C ILE A 119 -7.40 2.71 19.98
N ARG A 120 -8.48 2.34 20.69
CA ARG A 120 -8.38 1.91 22.09
C ARG A 120 -7.55 0.63 22.25
N THR A 121 -7.69 -0.33 21.33
CA THR A 121 -6.99 -1.63 21.42
C THR A 121 -5.55 -1.56 20.96
N LYS A 122 -5.22 -0.65 20.02
CA LYS A 122 -3.85 -0.48 19.51
C LYS A 122 -3.03 0.54 20.30
N LEU A 123 -3.65 1.64 20.72
CA LEU A 123 -2.96 2.84 21.23
C LEU A 123 -3.50 3.33 22.59
N GLY A 124 -4.53 2.68 23.16
CA GLY A 124 -5.21 3.18 24.36
C GLY A 124 -4.41 3.08 25.66
N MET A 125 -3.30 2.32 25.67
CA MET A 125 -2.38 2.23 26.80
C MET A 125 -0.93 2.21 26.29
N THR A 126 0.02 2.74 27.08
CA THR A 126 1.44 2.77 26.69
C THR A 126 2.00 1.40 26.28
N PRO A 127 1.76 0.29 27.01
CA PRO A 127 2.27 -1.02 26.58
C PRO A 127 1.68 -1.49 25.23
N LEU A 128 0.41 -1.19 24.97
CA LEU A 128 -0.26 -1.51 23.70
C LEU A 128 0.33 -0.68 22.55
N ALA A 129 0.53 0.62 22.77
CA ALA A 129 1.10 1.52 21.78
C ALA A 129 2.55 1.12 21.41
N VAL A 130 3.37 0.80 22.42
CA VAL A 130 4.75 0.31 22.19
C VAL A 130 4.75 -1.00 21.40
N ASN A 131 3.88 -1.95 21.75
CA ASN A 131 3.74 -3.19 21.00
C ASN A 131 3.29 -2.96 19.55
N THR A 132 2.25 -2.14 19.32
CA THR A 132 1.75 -1.82 17.98
C THR A 132 2.83 -1.17 17.10
N LEU A 133 3.48 -0.13 17.61
CA LEU A 133 4.54 0.56 16.87
C LEU A 133 5.77 -0.34 16.66
N GLY A 134 6.09 -1.20 17.62
CA GLY A 134 7.15 -2.21 17.51
C GLY A 134 6.86 -3.23 16.40
N GLN A 135 5.61 -3.68 16.27
CA GLN A 135 5.18 -4.54 15.16
C GLN A 135 5.32 -3.84 13.80
N TYR A 136 4.94 -2.57 13.69
CA TYR A 136 5.12 -1.81 12.46
C TYR A 136 6.59 -1.62 12.10
N ALA A 137 7.41 -1.19 13.06
CA ALA A 137 8.84 -1.01 12.83
C ALA A 137 9.53 -2.33 12.41
N SER A 138 9.22 -3.43 13.11
CA SER A 138 9.74 -4.76 12.78
C SER A 138 9.34 -5.19 11.36
N ALA A 139 8.07 -5.03 10.99
CA ALA A 139 7.59 -5.43 9.67
C ALA A 139 8.23 -4.60 8.55
N ILE A 140 8.37 -3.29 8.73
CA ILE A 140 9.01 -2.40 7.74
C ILE A 140 10.48 -2.81 7.53
N LEU A 141 11.23 -2.99 8.63
CA LEU A 141 12.64 -3.39 8.55
C LEU A 141 12.78 -4.76 7.86
N GLN A 142 11.97 -5.73 8.27
CA GLN A 142 12.02 -7.07 7.69
C GLN A 142 11.61 -7.09 6.21
N ALA A 143 10.53 -6.40 5.82
CA ALA A 143 10.10 -6.34 4.42
C ALA A 143 11.14 -5.69 3.50
N ASN A 144 11.92 -4.72 4.02
CA ASN A 144 12.93 -4.01 3.25
C ASN A 144 14.27 -4.75 3.19
N LEU A 145 14.62 -5.55 4.21
CA LEU A 145 15.87 -6.32 4.26
C LEU A 145 15.73 -7.73 3.69
N VAL A 146 14.57 -8.35 3.88
CA VAL A 146 14.23 -9.72 3.46
C VAL A 146 12.88 -9.69 2.74
N PRO A 147 12.85 -9.19 1.49
CA PRO A 147 11.60 -9.00 0.78
C PRO A 147 10.86 -10.33 0.56
N PRO A 148 9.52 -10.33 0.60
CA PRO A 148 8.74 -11.51 0.30
C PRO A 148 9.02 -11.98 -1.13
N ARG A 149 8.86 -13.28 -1.37
CA ARG A 149 9.00 -13.84 -2.72
C ARG A 149 7.89 -13.28 -3.61
N SER A 150 8.26 -12.81 -4.81
CA SER A 150 7.27 -12.47 -5.84
C SER A 150 6.42 -13.71 -6.18
N PRO A 151 5.13 -13.53 -6.51
CA PRO A 151 4.27 -14.61 -6.95
C PRO A 151 4.87 -15.27 -8.21
N ARG A 152 4.92 -16.60 -8.26
CA ARG A 152 5.31 -17.31 -9.49
C ARG A 152 4.13 -17.30 -10.45
N ARG A 153 4.39 -17.09 -11.75
CA ARG A 153 3.36 -17.33 -12.76
C ARG A 153 3.03 -18.81 -12.78
N TYR A 154 1.74 -19.12 -12.91
CA TYR A 154 1.30 -20.50 -13.06
C TYR A 154 1.97 -21.10 -14.31
N GLY A 155 2.76 -22.17 -14.11
CA GLY A 155 3.50 -22.86 -15.18
C GLY A 155 5.00 -22.55 -15.28
N GLU A 156 5.52 -21.57 -14.53
CA GLU A 156 6.98 -21.34 -14.41
C GLU A 156 7.55 -22.27 -13.32
N LYS A 157 8.41 -23.22 -13.73
CA LYS A 157 9.13 -24.13 -12.82
C LYS A 157 10.27 -23.43 -12.11
#